data_AF-A0A2G9T6R8-F1
#
_entry.id   AF-A0A2G9T6R8-F1
#
_cell.length_a   1.000
_cell.length_b   1.000
_cell.length_c   1.000
_cell.angle_alpha   90.00
_cell.angle_beta   90.00
_cell.angle_gamma   90.00
#
_symmetry.space_group_name_H-M   'P 1'
#
loop_
_entity.id
_entity.type
_entity.pdbx_description
1 polymer ?
#
loop_
_entity_poly.entity_id
_entity_poly.type
_entity_poly.pdbx_seq_one_letter_code
_entity_poly.pdbx_strand_id
1 'polypeptide(L)'
;MPKGRCLSPTEQSQILSLRQAGHSNKAIAEQLGRSRRCIDGFVKNPTACGHAHGGGRPLKLTRADHGRIARLASNSTMTANQIRARLSLNVSTSTVLRAIRRQIFL
;
A
#
# COMPACT_ATOMS: atom_id res chain seq x y z
N MET A 1 1.80 12.69 0.66
CA MET A 1 2.53 11.52 1.22
C MET A 1 2.97 11.84 2.64
N PRO A 2 2.93 10.89 3.59
CA PRO A 2 3.53 11.12 4.91
C PRO A 2 5.03 11.43 4.74
N LYS A 3 5.51 12.47 5.41
CA LYS A 3 6.89 12.95 5.27
C LYS A 3 7.91 12.16 6.12
N GLY A 4 7.45 11.32 7.04
CA GLY A 4 8.30 10.58 7.99
C GLY A 4 8.06 9.08 7.98
N ARG A 5 9.04 8.33 8.49
CA ARG A 5 8.93 6.88 8.71
C ARG A 5 7.80 6.59 9.70
N CYS A 6 7.03 5.53 9.44
CA CYS A 6 6.06 5.00 10.40
C CYS A 6 6.74 4.64 11.73
N LEU A 7 5.98 4.64 12.82
CA LEU A 7 6.47 4.15 14.11
C LEU A 7 6.61 2.63 14.03
N SER A 8 7.80 2.12 14.37
CA SER A 8 8.02 0.67 14.47
C SER A 8 7.20 0.08 15.63
N PRO A 9 6.90 -1.22 15.63
CA PRO A 9 6.21 -1.86 16.75
C PRO A 9 6.94 -1.62 18.09
N THR A 10 8.27 -1.59 18.07
CA THR A 10 9.10 -1.31 19.24
C THR A 10 8.91 0.12 19.76
N GLU A 11 8.94 1.13 18.88
CA GLU A 11 8.67 2.52 19.25
C GLU A 11 7.24 2.68 19.78
N GLN A 12 6.27 1.99 19.19
CA GLN A 12 4.88 2.02 19.66
C GLN A 12 4.75 1.49 21.09
N SER A 13 5.36 0.34 21.38
CA SER A 13 5.41 -0.20 22.75
C SER A 13 6.09 0.76 23.72
N GLN A 14 7.21 1.37 23.34
CA GLN A 14 7.92 2.36 24.18
C GLN A 14 7.05 3.59 24.48
N ILE A 15 6.33 4.11 23.47
CA ILE A 15 5.41 5.25 23.65
C ILE A 15 4.31 4.89 24.64
N LEU A 16 3.73 3.69 24.53
CA LEU A 16 2.68 3.23 25.46
C LEU A 16 3.20 3.12 26.90
N SER A 17 4.37 2.50 27.10
CA SER A 17 4.99 2.36 28.43
C SER A 17 5.32 3.72 29.05
N LEU A 18 5.94 4.64 28.28
CA LEU A 18 6.27 5.97 28.77
C LEU A 18 5.03 6.80 29.07
N ARG A 19 3.95 6.62 28.30
CA ARG A 19 2.68 7.30 28.57
C ARG A 19 2.01 6.78 29.84
N GLN A 20 2.05 5.47 30.08
CA GLN A 20 1.58 4.87 31.33
C GLN A 20 2.38 5.36 32.54
N ALA A 21 3.69 5.58 32.37
CA ALA A 21 4.56 6.17 33.39
C ALA A 21 4.37 7.69 33.58
N GLY A 22 3.42 8.33 32.87
CA GLY A 22 3.07 9.74 33.05
C GLY A 22 3.94 10.74 32.29
N HIS A 23 4.83 10.29 31.39
CA HIS A 23 5.64 11.20 30.59
C HIS A 23 4.79 12.03 29.61
N SER A 24 5.19 13.28 29.41
CA SER A 24 4.55 14.16 28.42
C SER A 24 4.92 13.73 26.99
N ASN A 25 4.02 14.00 26.03
CA ASN A 25 4.28 13.69 24.61
C ASN A 25 5.54 14.40 24.08
N LYS A 26 5.91 15.56 24.65
CA LYS A 26 7.15 16.28 24.30
C LYS A 26 8.38 15.49 24.77
N ALA A 27 8.39 15.04 26.02
CA ALA A 27 9.50 14.25 26.56
C ALA A 27 9.67 12.92 25.81
N ILE A 28 8.57 12.26 25.47
CA ILE A 28 8.59 11.03 24.68
C ILE A 28 9.16 11.28 23.27
N ALA A 29 8.78 12.40 22.63
CA ALA A 29 9.28 12.77 21.31
C ALA A 29 10.79 13.02 21.32
N GLU A 30 11.29 13.74 22.33
CA GLU A 30 12.72 14.00 22.52
C GLU A 30 13.50 12.70 22.77
N GLN A 31 12.99 11.82 23.63
CA GLN A 31 13.62 10.53 23.95
C GLN A 31 13.71 9.60 22.72
N LEU A 32 12.69 9.61 21.85
CA LEU A 32 12.64 8.74 20.66
C LEU A 32 13.20 9.41 19.39
N GLY A 33 13.67 10.66 19.47
CA GLY A 33 14.11 11.43 18.30
C GLY A 33 13.01 11.60 17.24
N ARG A 34 11.74 11.64 17.67
CA ARG A 34 10.56 11.78 16.80
C ARG A 34 9.97 13.18 16.92
N SER A 35 9.17 13.58 15.92
CA SER A 35 8.42 14.83 16.03
C SER A 35 7.27 14.70 17.05
N ARG A 36 7.01 15.78 17.81
CA ARG A 36 5.88 15.83 18.75
C ARG A 36 4.55 15.48 18.09
N ARG A 37 4.32 15.97 16.86
CA ARG A 37 3.12 15.69 16.06
C ARG A 37 2.95 14.20 15.74
N CYS A 38 4.05 13.47 15.57
CA CYS A 38 3.99 12.02 15.34
C CYS A 38 3.49 11.29 16.60
N ILE A 39 3.99 11.68 17.77
CA ILE A 39 3.57 11.12 19.06
C ILE A 39 2.11 11.51 19.35
N ASP A 40 1.75 12.78 19.16
CA ASP A 40 0.38 13.27 19.35
C ASP A 40 -0.63 12.49 18.47
N GLY A 41 -0.26 12.21 17.21
CA GLY A 41 -1.08 11.41 16.30
C GLY A 41 -1.23 9.96 16.74
N PHE A 42 -0.14 9.34 17.20
CA PHE A 42 -0.16 7.96 17.73
C PHE A 42 -1.01 7.85 19.00
N VAL A 43 -0.80 8.74 19.97
CA VAL A 43 -1.54 8.74 21.24
C VAL A 43 -3.04 8.95 21.00
N LYS A 44 -3.41 9.79 20.01
CA LYS A 44 -4.82 10.00 19.65
C LYS A 44 -5.47 8.76 19.04
N ASN A 45 -4.74 8.01 18.21
CA ASN A 45 -5.26 6.84 17.48
C ASN A 45 -4.19 5.72 17.39
N PRO A 46 -3.95 4.97 18.48
CA PRO A 46 -2.87 3.98 18.53
C PRO A 46 -3.12 2.79 17.60
N THR A 47 -4.39 2.44 17.32
CA THR A 47 -4.79 1.33 16.45
C THR A 47 -4.62 1.61 14.95
N ALA A 48 -4.59 2.89 14.56
CA ALA A 48 -4.43 3.31 13.16
C ALA A 48 -2.97 3.32 12.69
N CYS A 49 -2.01 3.33 13.63
CA CYS A 49 -0.58 3.32 13.36
C CYS A 49 -0.06 1.94 12.96
N GLY A 50 -0.50 1.48 11.79
CA GLY A 50 -0.05 0.22 11.19
C GLY A 50 -0.87 -0.22 9.99
N HIS A 51 -2.12 0.25 9.90
CA HIS A 51 -3.09 -0.32 8.96
C HIS A 51 -3.22 0.41 7.62
N ALA A 52 -2.66 1.60 7.48
CA ALA A 52 -2.78 2.36 6.24
C ALA A 52 -1.44 2.36 5.48
N HIS A 53 -1.11 1.23 4.86
CA HIS A 53 -0.45 1.33 3.56
C HIS A 53 -1.47 2.00 2.66
N GLY A 54 -1.37 3.33 2.51
CA GLY A 54 -2.14 4.05 1.50
C GLY A 54 -1.87 3.32 0.20
N GLY A 55 -2.87 2.58 -0.28
CA GLY A 55 -2.73 1.76 -1.47
C GLY A 55 -2.05 2.60 -2.55
N GLY A 56 -1.12 1.98 -3.28
CA GLY A 56 -0.43 2.67 -4.35
C GLY A 56 -1.42 3.28 -5.35
N ARG A 57 -0.89 4.04 -6.31
CA ARG A 57 -1.71 4.66 -7.37
C ARG A 57 -2.74 3.65 -7.90
N PRO A 58 -4.03 4.04 -8.06
CA PRO A 58 -5.06 3.17 -8.58
C PRO A 58 -4.59 2.46 -9.86
N LEU A 59 -4.90 1.17 -9.95
CA LEU A 59 -4.58 0.36 -11.11
C LEU A 59 -5.32 0.92 -12.33
N LYS A 60 -4.64 0.96 -13.48
CA LYS A 60 -5.25 1.37 -14.77
C LYS A 60 -6.27 0.36 -15.30
N LEU A 61 -6.26 -0.85 -14.77
CA LEU A 61 -7.14 -1.94 -15.15
C LEU A 61 -8.10 -2.22 -14.00
N THR A 62 -9.36 -2.39 -14.34
CA THR A 62 -10.40 -2.82 -13.40
C THR A 62 -10.29 -4.32 -13.15
N ARG A 63 -10.95 -4.81 -12.08
CA ARG A 63 -11.06 -6.26 -11.81
C ARG A 63 -11.67 -7.02 -12.99
N ALA A 64 -12.64 -6.41 -13.68
CA ALA A 64 -13.27 -6.98 -14.85
C ALA A 64 -12.28 -7.10 -16.03
N ASP A 65 -11.45 -6.09 -16.25
CA ASP A 65 -10.40 -6.12 -17.28
C ASP A 65 -9.40 -7.25 -17.00
N HIS A 66 -8.99 -7.41 -15.74
CA HIS A 66 -8.13 -8.51 -15.32
C HIS A 66 -8.72 -9.88 -15.66
N GLY A 67 -10.02 -10.09 -15.40
CA GLY A 67 -10.70 -11.34 -15.76
C GLY A 67 -10.79 -11.57 -17.26
N ARG A 68 -11.09 -10.53 -18.05
CA ARG A 68 -11.15 -10.64 -19.52
C ARG A 68 -9.78 -10.92 -20.14
N ILE A 69 -8.72 -10.27 -19.64
CA ILE A 69 -7.33 -10.51 -20.05
C ILE A 69 -6.94 -11.95 -19.71
N ALA A 70 -7.26 -12.44 -18.50
CA ALA A 70 -6.97 -13.81 -18.07
C ALA A 70 -7.56 -14.84 -19.04
N ARG A 71 -8.87 -14.71 -19.28
CA ARG A 71 -9.59 -15.63 -20.13
C ARG A 71 -9.03 -15.69 -21.55
N LEU A 72 -8.67 -14.55 -22.13
CA LEU A 72 -8.06 -14.52 -23.46
C LEU A 72 -6.64 -15.09 -23.46
N ALA A 73 -5.83 -14.79 -22.44
CA ALA A 73 -4.48 -15.32 -22.34
C ALA A 73 -4.44 -16.84 -22.10
N SER A 74 -5.41 -17.40 -21.38
CA SER A 74 -5.50 -18.84 -21.12
C SER A 74 -6.12 -19.62 -22.28
N ASN A 75 -7.14 -19.07 -22.94
CA ASN A 75 -7.91 -19.80 -23.95
C ASN A 75 -7.42 -19.56 -25.40
N SER A 76 -6.34 -18.79 -25.58
CA SER A 76 -5.82 -18.48 -26.92
C SER A 76 -4.33 -18.19 -26.91
N THR A 77 -3.69 -18.31 -28.07
CA THR A 77 -2.28 -17.94 -28.30
C THR A 77 -2.12 -16.45 -28.67
N MET A 78 -3.06 -15.61 -28.26
CA MET A 78 -3.03 -14.17 -28.57
C MET A 78 -1.89 -13.47 -27.83
N THR A 79 -1.17 -12.63 -28.55
CA THR A 79 -0.15 -11.75 -27.97
C THR A 79 -0.80 -10.68 -27.08
N ALA A 80 -0.05 -10.13 -26.12
CA ALA A 80 -0.54 -9.05 -25.26
C ALA A 80 -1.04 -7.82 -26.04
N ASN A 81 -0.47 -7.55 -27.21
CA ASN A 81 -0.87 -6.45 -28.07
C ASN A 81 -2.21 -6.72 -28.77
N GLN A 82 -2.44 -7.96 -29.21
CA GLN A 82 -3.72 -8.41 -29.76
C GLN A 82 -4.82 -8.42 -28.69
N ILE A 83 -4.52 -8.86 -27.46
CA ILE A 83 -5.46 -8.82 -26.33
C ILE A 83 -5.85 -7.37 -26.01
N ARG A 84 -4.88 -6.46 -25.97
CA ARG A 84 -5.11 -5.02 -25.77
C ARG A 84 -6.07 -4.45 -26.82
N ALA A 85 -5.80 -4.73 -28.10
CA ALA A 85 -6.62 -4.25 -29.21
C ALA A 85 -8.03 -4.85 -29.18
N ARG A 86 -8.15 -6.16 -28.96
CA ARG A 86 -9.43 -6.87 -28.91
C ARG A 86 -10.34 -6.41 -27.77
N LEU A 87 -9.76 -6.04 -26.64
CA LEU A 87 -10.49 -5.52 -25.48
C LEU A 87 -10.62 -3.99 -25.50
N SER A 88 -10.14 -3.32 -26.56
CA SER A 88 -10.12 -1.85 -26.69
C SER A 88 -9.56 -1.14 -25.44
N LEU A 89 -8.52 -1.71 -24.82
CA LEU A 89 -7.97 -1.18 -23.58
C LEU A 89 -7.06 0.02 -23.86
N ASN A 90 -7.37 1.16 -23.22
CA ASN A 90 -6.52 2.36 -23.24
C ASN A 90 -5.36 2.26 -22.23
N VAL A 91 -4.53 1.23 -22.38
CA VAL A 91 -3.32 1.02 -21.56
C VAL A 91 -2.16 0.58 -22.44
N SER A 92 -0.94 0.65 -21.92
CA SER A 92 0.22 0.12 -22.65
C SER A 92 0.18 -1.41 -22.75
N THR A 93 0.79 -1.96 -23.80
CA THR A 93 1.05 -3.39 -23.95
C THR A 93 1.76 -4.00 -22.74
N SER A 94 2.72 -3.28 -22.17
CA SER A 94 3.43 -3.67 -20.97
C SER A 94 2.51 -3.80 -19.75
N THR A 95 1.43 -3.02 -19.67
CA THR A 95 0.44 -3.13 -18.59
C THR A 95 -0.38 -4.42 -18.73
N VAL A 96 -0.78 -4.78 -19.95
CA VAL A 96 -1.46 -6.05 -20.25
C VAL A 96 -0.54 -7.24 -19.95
N LEU A 97 0.74 -7.17 -20.37
CA LEU A 97 1.70 -8.23 -20.09
C LEU A 97 1.94 -8.43 -18.58
N ARG A 98 2.03 -7.34 -17.81
CA ARG A 98 2.09 -7.41 -16.33
C ARG A 98 0.82 -8.05 -15.74
N ALA A 99 -0.35 -7.75 -16.29
CA ALA A 99 -1.60 -8.36 -15.85
C ALA A 99 -1.62 -9.88 -16.10
N ILE A 100 -1.15 -10.33 -17.27
CA ILE A 100 -1.01 -11.76 -17.61
C ILE A 100 -0.02 -12.44 -16.66
N ARG A 101 1.17 -11.87 -16.47
CA ARG A 101 2.21 -12.45 -15.60
C ARG A 101 1.79 -12.58 -14.13
N ARG A 102 1.00 -11.63 -13.62
CA ARG A 102 0.45 -11.69 -12.26
C ARG A 102 -0.51 -12.87 -12.04
N GLN A 103 -1.07 -13.44 -13.10
CA GLN A 103 -2.02 -14.55 -13.02
C GLN A 103 -1.33 -15.92 -13.03
N ILE A 104 -0.08 -16.02 -13.48
CA ILE A 104 0.66 -17.29 -13.56
C ILE A 104 1.10 -17.80 -12.17
N PHE A 105 0.90 -17.01 -11.10
CA PHE A 105 1.30 -17.33 -9.73
C PHE A 105 0.14 -17.35 -8.72
N LEU A 106 -1.10 -17.54 -9.16
CA LEU A 106 -2.24 -17.81 -8.27
C LEU A 106 -2.75 -19.24 -8.46
#